data_AF-A0A6G9HVA4-F1
#
_entry.id   AF-A0A6G9HVA4-F1
#
_cell.length_a   1.000
_cell.length_b   1.000
_cell.length_c   1.000
_cell.angle_alpha   90.00
_cell.angle_beta   90.00
_cell.angle_gamma   90.00
#
_symmetry.space_group_name_H-M   'P 1'
#
loop_
_entity.id
_entity.type
_entity.pdbx_description
1 polymer ?
#
loop_
_entity_poly.entity_id
_entity_poly.type
_entity_poly.pdbx_seq_one_letter_code
_entity_poly.pdbx_strand_id
1 'polypeptide(L)'
;MRTVSIFKNGNNRAIRLPRDLDFDGVSELEIVREGDSIILRPVRPTWGSFAQLDRAAPDFMAEREDVVSDEGASRPADLGLVRAAGQGRSGLYGGA
;
A
#
# COMPACT_ATOMS: atom_id res chain seq x y z
N MET A 1 13.75 27.73 -15.07
CA MET A 1 13.53 28.23 -13.69
C MET A 1 12.64 29.47 -13.79
N ARG A 2 11.48 29.49 -13.14
CA ARG A 2 10.51 30.59 -13.25
C ARG A 2 10.40 31.27 -11.89
N THR A 3 10.51 32.59 -11.87
CA THR A 3 10.35 33.39 -10.66
C THR A 3 8.96 34.00 -10.65
N VAL A 4 8.35 34.07 -9.46
CA VAL A 4 7.06 34.75 -9.26
C VAL A 4 7.25 35.90 -8.28
N SER A 5 6.53 36.99 -8.50
CA SER A 5 6.56 38.15 -7.62
C SER A 5 5.74 37.89 -6.36
N ILE A 6 6.29 38.23 -5.19
CA ILE A 6 5.56 38.20 -3.92
C ILE A 6 5.02 39.60 -3.66
N PHE A 7 3.73 39.72 -3.36
CA PHE A 7 3.07 40.99 -3.03
C PHE A 7 2.39 40.93 -1.66
N LYS A 8 2.04 42.08 -1.10
CA LYS A 8 1.28 42.17 0.16
C LYS A 8 -0.22 42.10 -0.13
N ASN A 9 -0.95 41.32 0.65
CA ASN A 9 -2.40 41.27 0.68
C ASN A 9 -2.85 41.48 2.14
N GLY A 10 -3.18 42.72 2.49
CA GLY A 10 -3.39 43.14 3.88
C GLY A 10 -2.14 42.92 4.74
N ASN A 11 -2.29 42.18 5.84
CA ASN A 11 -1.19 41.79 6.73
C ASN A 11 -0.39 40.57 6.21
N ASN A 12 -0.84 39.92 5.13
CA ASN A 12 -0.24 38.70 4.61
C ASN A 12 0.60 38.97 3.36
N ARG A 13 1.45 38.00 3.00
CA ARG A 13 2.13 37.95 1.70
C ARG A 13 1.43 36.93 0.81
N ALA A 14 1.34 37.22 -0.47
CA ALA A 14 0.73 36.36 -1.47
C ALA A 14 1.64 36.22 -2.70
N ILE A 15 1.53 35.06 -3.36
CA ILE A 15 2.15 34.81 -4.66
C ILE A 15 1.08 34.79 -5.74
N ARG A 16 1.43 35.19 -6.96
CA ARG A 16 0.59 34.94 -8.13
C ARG A 16 0.93 33.56 -8.66
N LEU A 17 -0.02 32.63 -8.60
CA LEU A 17 0.12 31.31 -9.20
C LEU A 17 -0.11 31.44 -10.72
N PRO A 18 0.86 31.07 -11.58
CA PRO A 18 0.64 31.00 -13.02
C PRO A 18 -0.47 29.97 -13.35
N ARG A 19 -1.30 30.25 -14.35
CA ARG A 19 -2.41 29.36 -14.74
C ARG A 19 -1.97 27.95 -15.13
N ASP A 20 -0.76 27.82 -15.67
CA ASP A 20 -0.16 26.53 -16.03
C ASP A 20 0.29 25.70 -14.82
N LEU A 21 0.36 26.31 -13.63
CA LEU A 21 0.68 25.67 -12.36
C LEU A 21 -0.53 25.60 -11.41
N ASP A 22 -1.72 25.93 -11.90
CA ASP A 22 -2.95 25.91 -11.13
C ASP A 22 -3.49 24.48 -10.95
N PHE A 23 -4.27 24.25 -9.90
CA PHE A 23 -4.88 22.96 -9.62
C PHE A 23 -6.37 22.97 -9.98
N ASP A 24 -6.75 22.22 -11.02
CA ASP A 24 -8.14 22.13 -11.44
C ASP A 24 -9.02 21.51 -10.34
N GLY A 25 -10.11 22.20 -10.00
CA GLY A 25 -11.13 21.71 -9.08
C GLY A 25 -10.73 21.70 -7.60
N VAL A 26 -9.63 22.37 -7.22
CA VAL A 26 -9.17 22.44 -5.83
C VAL A 26 -9.27 23.88 -5.32
N SER A 27 -10.01 24.09 -4.24
CA SER A 27 -10.14 25.41 -3.60
C SER A 27 -9.10 25.66 -2.50
N GLU A 28 -8.50 24.60 -1.94
CA GLU A 28 -7.62 24.67 -0.78
C GLU A 28 -6.36 23.81 -0.96
N LEU A 29 -5.22 24.38 -0.58
CA LEU A 29 -3.92 23.72 -0.59
C LEU A 29 -3.37 23.67 0.83
N GLU A 30 -2.76 22.54 1.17
CA GLU A 30 -1.92 22.42 2.35
C GLU A 30 -0.55 23.04 2.07
N ILE A 31 0.00 23.73 3.08
CA ILE A 31 1.31 24.37 3.04
C ILE A 31 2.26 23.63 3.99
N VAL A 32 3.35 23.09 3.45
CA VAL A 32 4.42 22.44 4.23
C VAL A 32 5.72 23.20 4.01
N ARG A 33 6.52 23.38 5.06
CA ARG A 33 7.83 24.02 4.99
C ARG A 33 8.94 23.01 5.25
N GLU A 34 9.88 22.90 4.33
CA GLU A 34 11.07 22.07 4.44
C GLU A 34 12.31 22.95 4.24
N GLY A 35 12.94 23.37 5.34
CA GLY A 35 14.09 24.27 5.30
C GLY A 35 13.76 25.64 4.69
N ASP A 36 14.34 25.92 3.51
CA ASP A 36 14.11 27.11 2.70
C ASP A 36 13.01 26.93 1.63
N SER A 37 12.44 25.73 1.53
CA SER A 37 11.42 25.38 0.56
C SER A 37 10.01 25.40 1.18
N ILE A 38 9.04 25.86 0.39
CA ILE A 38 7.61 25.78 0.69
C ILE A 38 6.96 24.88 -0.35
N ILE A 39 6.28 23.84 0.11
CA ILE A 39 5.57 22.87 -0.70
C ILE A 39 4.08 23.14 -0.56
N LEU A 40 3.41 23.35 -1.69
CA LEU A 40 1.96 23.47 -1.77
C LEU A 40 1.40 22.19 -2.38
N ARG A 41 0.44 21.54 -1.72
CA ARG A 41 -0.22 20.34 -2.24
C ARG A 41 -1.73 20.40 -2.03
N PRO A 42 -2.54 19.88 -2.97
CA PRO A 42 -3.98 19.77 -2.79
C PRO A 42 -4.34 19.07 -1.49
N VAL A 43 -5.33 19.62 -0.76
CA VAL A 43 -5.93 18.92 0.37
C VAL A 43 -6.69 17.72 -0.19
N ARG A 44 -6.08 16.54 -0.12
CA ARG A 44 -6.77 15.29 -0.45
C ARG A 44 -7.41 14.71 0.82
N PRO A 45 -8.58 14.07 0.70
CA PRO A 45 -9.15 13.31 1.79
C PRO A 45 -8.12 12.23 2.21
N THR A 46 -7.77 12.20 3.50
CA THR A 46 -6.86 11.17 4.05
C THR A 46 -7.62 9.85 4.21
N TRP A 47 -6.92 8.72 4.43
CA TRP A 47 -7.62 7.48 4.79
C TRP A 47 -8.58 7.63 5.99
N GLY A 48 -8.32 8.59 6.89
CA GLY A 48 -9.24 8.91 7.98
C GLY A 48 -10.58 9.50 7.53
N SER A 49 -10.64 10.20 6.38
CA SER A 49 -11.90 10.71 5.84
C SER A 49 -12.78 9.61 5.25
N PHE A 50 -12.23 8.43 4.97
CA PHE A 50 -13.00 7.28 4.52
C PHE A 50 -14.09 6.90 5.53
N ALA A 51 -13.82 7.05 6.82
CA ALA A 51 -14.79 6.78 7.87
C ALA A 51 -15.99 7.75 7.88
N GLN A 52 -15.88 8.89 7.19
CA GLN A 52 -16.96 9.88 7.07
C GLN A 52 -17.85 9.62 5.84
N LEU A 53 -17.48 8.67 4.97
CA LEU A 53 -18.30 8.29 3.83
C LEU A 53 -19.49 7.44 4.28
N ASP A 54 -20.56 7.49 3.49
CA ASP A 54 -21.74 6.66 3.73
C ASP A 54 -21.39 5.18 3.68
N ARG A 55 -22.09 4.39 4.50
CA ARG A 55 -21.94 2.93 4.47
C ARG A 55 -22.34 2.40 3.10
N ALA A 56 -21.60 1.38 2.65
CA ALA A 56 -22.01 0.61 1.49
C ALA A 56 -23.43 0.04 1.68
N ALA A 57 -24.13 -0.15 0.56
CA ALA A 57 -25.44 -0.78 0.58
C ALA A 57 -25.35 -2.20 1.20
N PRO A 58 -26.41 -2.69 1.87
CA PRO A 58 -26.37 -3.98 2.55
C PRO A 58 -26.05 -5.18 1.63
N ASP A 59 -26.32 -5.05 0.34
CA ASP A 59 -26.10 -6.03 -0.72
C ASP A 59 -24.82 -5.79 -1.53
N PHE A 60 -24.07 -4.73 -1.20
CA PHE A 60 -22.84 -4.40 -1.90
C PHE A 60 -21.80 -5.51 -1.71
N MET A 61 -21.41 -6.15 -2.82
CA MET A 61 -20.51 -7.32 -2.85
C MET A 61 -21.05 -8.54 -2.07
N ALA A 62 -22.38 -8.72 -2.00
CA ALA A 62 -22.97 -9.94 -1.43
C ALA A 62 -22.56 -11.22 -2.18
N GLU A 63 -22.35 -11.11 -3.49
CA GLU A 63 -21.76 -12.15 -4.33
C GLU A 63 -20.39 -11.68 -4.82
N ARG A 64 -19.36 -12.50 -4.59
CA ARG A 64 -17.99 -12.23 -5.04
C ARG A 64 -17.43 -13.52 -5.62
N GLU A 65 -17.07 -13.49 -6.89
CA GLU A 65 -16.34 -14.59 -7.50
C GLU A 65 -14.89 -14.61 -7.00
N ASP A 66 -14.42 -15.79 -6.61
CA ASP A 66 -13.02 -15.99 -6.32
C ASP A 66 -12.24 -15.99 -7.65
N VAL A 67 -11.39 -14.98 -7.82
CA VAL A 67 -10.56 -14.81 -9.03
C VAL A 67 -9.35 -15.76 -9.04
N VAL A 68 -9.12 -16.49 -7.95
CA VAL A 68 -8.02 -17.44 -7.79
C VAL A 68 -8.61 -18.85 -7.71
N SER A 69 -8.47 -19.61 -8.79
CA SER A 69 -8.73 -21.05 -8.77
C SER A 69 -7.60 -21.76 -8.00
N ASP A 70 -7.95 -22.65 -7.07
CA ASP A 70 -7.02 -23.45 -6.25
C ASP A 70 -6.27 -24.54 -7.06
N GLU A 71 -6.13 -24.33 -8.37
CA GLU A 71 -5.49 -25.24 -9.33
C GLU A 71 -3.99 -24.95 -9.50
N GLY A 72 -3.37 -24.33 -8.48
CA GLY A 72 -1.95 -23.99 -8.45
C GLY A 72 -1.19 -24.50 -7.23
N ALA A 73 -1.88 -25.01 -6.21
CA ALA A 73 -1.23 -25.66 -5.08
C ALA A 73 -0.84 -27.09 -5.48
N SER A 74 0.27 -27.23 -6.21
CA SER A 74 0.98 -28.51 -6.34
C SER A 74 1.22 -29.05 -4.93
N ARG A 75 0.40 -30.01 -4.51
CA ARG A 75 0.70 -30.84 -3.35
C ARG A 75 2.04 -31.50 -3.67
N PRO A 76 3.08 -31.37 -2.83
CA PRO A 76 4.29 -32.13 -3.06
C PRO A 76 3.89 -33.60 -3.08
N ALA A 77 4.17 -34.26 -4.20
CA ALA A 77 3.86 -35.66 -4.41
C ALA A 77 4.36 -36.47 -3.23
N ASP A 78 3.48 -37.34 -2.74
CA ASP A 78 3.72 -38.37 -1.74
C ASP A 78 5.03 -39.10 -2.08
N LEU A 79 6.12 -38.68 -1.42
CA LEU A 79 7.44 -39.26 -1.61
C LEU A 79 7.40 -40.59 -0.87
N GLY A 80 7.06 -41.62 -1.66
CA GLY A 80 6.79 -42.98 -1.21
C GLY A 80 7.78 -43.47 -0.17
N LEU A 81 7.24 -43.79 1.00
CA LEU A 81 7.87 -44.58 2.04
C LEU A 81 8.18 -45.97 1.46
N VAL A 82 9.36 -46.14 0.84
CA VAL A 82 9.85 -47.46 0.43
C VAL A 82 10.35 -48.19 1.68
N ARG A 83 9.51 -49.10 2.16
CA ARG A 83 9.81 -50.10 3.17
C ARG A 83 10.81 -51.10 2.58
N ALA A 84 12.09 -50.98 2.94
CA ALA A 84 13.09 -52.01 2.66
C ALA A 84 13.26 -52.91 3.90
N ALA A 85 12.87 -54.18 3.76
CA ALA A 85 13.15 -55.23 4.72
C ALA A 85 14.45 -55.95 4.35
N GLY A 86 15.26 -56.29 5.36
CA GLY A 86 16.00 -57.55 5.38
C GLY A 86 17.54 -57.49 5.37
N GLN A 87 18.10 -58.22 6.35
CA GLN A 87 19.46 -58.78 6.45
C GLN A 87 20.56 -57.76 6.81
N GLY A 88 21.35 -57.88 7.88
CA GLY A 88 21.73 -59.00 8.71
C GLY A 88 23.26 -59.03 8.81
N ARG A 89 23.82 -58.82 10.03
CA ARG A 89 25.19 -59.12 10.54
C ARG A 89 25.52 -58.16 11.68
N SER A 90 25.42 -58.54 12.96
CA SER A 90 26.38 -59.31 13.78
C SER A 90 27.71 -58.59 14.06
N GLY A 91 27.97 -58.28 15.34
CA GLY A 91 29.24 -57.82 15.90
C GLY A 91 29.02 -56.79 17.02
N LEU A 92 28.72 -57.20 18.25
CA LEU A 92 29.68 -57.45 19.36
C LEU A 92 30.55 -56.23 19.73
N TYR A 93 30.25 -55.63 20.90
CA TYR A 93 31.10 -55.01 21.95
C TYR A 93 30.10 -54.34 22.92
N GLY A 94 30.03 -54.50 24.24
CA GLY A 94 30.95 -55.02 25.25
C GLY A 94 31.22 -53.91 26.29
N GLY A 95 30.74 -54.09 27.53
CA GLY A 95 31.03 -53.27 28.73
C GLY A 95 30.07 -52.09 28.94
N ALA A 96 29.45 -51.86 30.11
CA ALA A 96 29.77 -52.25 31.49
C ALA A 96 28.51 -52.76 32.23
#